data_AF-A0A520LZ02-F1
#
_entry.id   AF-A0A520LZ02-F1
#
_cell.length_a   1.000
_cell.length_b   1.000
_cell.length_c   1.000
_cell.angle_alpha   90.00
_cell.angle_beta   90.00
_cell.angle_gamma   90.00
#
_symmetry.space_group_name_H-M   'P 1'
#
loop_
_entity.id
_entity.type
_entity.pdbx_description
1 polymer ?
#
loop_
_entity_poly.entity_id
_entity_poly.type
_entity_poly.pdbx_seq_one_letter_code
_entity_poly.pdbx_strand_id
1 'polypeptide(L)' 'MIWKVYLSGEIHSDWRQQLIDGALASDLPVTFTSAVTDHESSDAAGDLLGAEQDAFWRDHKSSKVNSIRTKTHL' A
#
# COMPACT_ATOMS: atom_id res chain seq x y z
N MET A 1 -12.12 -11.31 -18.35
CA MET A 1 -12.33 -10.44 -17.18
C MET A 1 -10.95 -10.14 -16.61
N ILE A 2 -10.61 -8.88 -16.35
CA ILE A 2 -9.33 -8.52 -15.73
C ILE A 2 -9.51 -8.55 -14.21
N TRP A 3 -8.69 -9.33 -13.51
CA TRP A 3 -8.69 -9.43 -12.06
C TRP A 3 -7.94 -8.24 -11.47
N LYS A 4 -8.47 -7.64 -10.41
CA LYS A 4 -7.75 -6.64 -9.62
C LYS A 4 -7.14 -7.31 -8.41
N VAL A 5 -5.82 -7.21 -8.27
CA VAL A 5 -5.09 -7.78 -7.15
C VAL A 5 -4.36 -6.68 -6.41
N TYR A 6 -4.53 -6.64 -5.09
CA TYR A 6 -3.86 -5.72 -4.21
C TYR A 6 -2.67 -6.38 -3.52
N LEU A 7 -1.51 -5.72 -3.57
CA LEU A 7 -0.28 -6.16 -2.94
C LEU A 7 -0.09 -5.40 -1.62
N SER A 8 0.00 -6.14 -0.52
CA SER A 8 0.25 -5.58 0.81
C SER A 8 1.62 -4.88 0.89
N GLY A 9 1.79 -4.04 1.92
CA GLY A 9 2.95 -3.18 2.11
C GLY A 9 4.21 -3.85 2.68
N GLU A 10 4.31 -5.18 2.68
CA GLU A 10 5.53 -5.89 3.15
C GLU A 10 6.69 -5.61 2.18
N ILE A 11 7.79 -5.02 2.65
CA ILE A 11 8.91 -4.57 1.78
C ILE A 11 10.27 -5.20 2.12
N HIS A 12 10.32 -6.16 3.04
CA HIS A 12 11.52 -6.84 3.48
C HIS A 12 11.86 -8.08 2.61
N SER A 13 11.07 -8.34 1.57
CA SER A 13 11.38 -9.32 0.52
C SER A 13 10.91 -8.88 -0.87
N ASP A 14 11.29 -9.64 -1.89
CA ASP A 14 11.02 -9.38 -3.31
C ASP A 14 9.73 -10.06 -3.84
N TRP A 15 8.92 -10.67 -2.96
CA TRP A 15 7.74 -11.47 -3.33
C TRP A 15 6.78 -10.77 -4.28
N ARG A 16 6.61 -9.45 -4.16
CA ARG A 16 5.76 -8.66 -5.06
C ARG A 16 6.25 -8.73 -6.50
N GLN A 17 7.56 -8.58 -6.68
CA GLN A 17 8.19 -8.64 -7.99
C GLN A 17 8.05 -10.05 -8.57
N GLN A 18 8.34 -11.08 -7.76
CA GLN A 18 8.17 -12.48 -8.18
C GLN A 18 6.73 -12.79 -8.62
N LEU A 19 5.72 -12.27 -7.91
CA LEU A 19 4.31 -12.46 -8.25
C LEU A 19 3.94 -11.73 -9.55
N ILE A 20 4.37 -10.48 -9.71
CA ILE A 20 4.13 -9.68 -10.92
C ILE A 20 4.76 -10.36 -12.14
N ASP A 21 6.04 -10.77 -12.02
CA ASP A 21 6.78 -11.42 -13.10
C ASP A 21 6.16 -12.77 -13.48
N GLY A 22 5.75 -13.56 -12.48
CA GLY A 22 5.06 -14.83 -12.71
C GLY A 22 3.71 -14.68 -13.40
N ALA A 23 2.94 -13.66 -13.02
CA ALA A 23 1.65 -13.36 -13.65
C ALA A 23 1.82 -12.87 -15.09
N LEU A 24 2.83 -12.04 -15.35
CA LEU A 24 3.18 -11.59 -16.70
C LEU A 24 3.65 -12.75 -17.59
N ALA A 25 4.55 -13.60 -17.08
CA ALA A 25 5.06 -14.76 -17.80
C ALA A 25 3.98 -15.79 -18.15
N SER A 26 2.91 -15.84 -17.35
CA SER A 26 1.77 -16.74 -17.54
C SER A 26 0.61 -16.09 -18.32
N ASP A 27 0.79 -14.86 -18.82
CA ASP A 27 -0.22 -14.07 -19.54
C ASP A 27 -1.56 -13.96 -18.78
N LEU A 28 -1.49 -13.78 -17.45
CA LEU A 28 -2.68 -13.68 -16.63
C LEU A 28 -3.34 -12.30 -16.80
N PRO A 29 -4.68 -12.23 -16.97
CA PRO A 29 -5.39 -10.98 -17.10
C PRO A 29 -5.56 -10.31 -15.73
N VAL A 30 -4.49 -9.77 -15.16
CA VAL A 30 -4.45 -9.17 -13.82
C VAL A 30 -3.97 -7.73 -13.89
N THR A 31 -4.56 -6.85 -13.09
CA THR A 31 -4.04 -5.51 -12.79
C THR A 31 -3.65 -5.46 -11.32
N PHE A 32 -2.38 -5.15 -11.07
CA PHE A 32 -1.86 -4.99 -9.72
C PHE A 32 -1.99 -3.55 -9.23
N THR A 33 -2.26 -3.43 -7.95
CA THR A 33 -2.26 -2.20 -7.16
C THR A 33 -1.53 -2.48 -5.85
N SER A 34 -1.03 -1.47 -5.15
CA SER A 34 -0.25 -1.71 -3.92
C SER A 34 -0.41 -0.60 -2.88
N ALA A 35 0.01 -0.92 -1.67
CA ALA A 35 0.28 0.08 -0.64
C ALA A 35 1.40 1.04 -1.08
N VAL A 36 1.50 2.18 -0.38
CA VAL A 36 2.70 3.04 -0.43
C VAL A 36 3.85 2.29 0.24
N THR A 37 4.91 2.00 -0.50
CA THR A 37 6.07 1.22 0.00
C THR A 37 7.19 2.09 0.54
N ASP A 38 7.13 3.39 0.29
CA ASP A 38 8.04 4.36 0.90
C ASP A 38 7.66 4.59 2.36
N HIS A 39 8.57 4.25 3.27
CA HIS A 39 8.32 4.32 4.71
C HIS A 39 7.94 5.73 5.15
N GLU A 40 8.73 6.73 4.76
CA GLU A 40 8.50 8.12 5.19
C GLU A 40 7.14 8.62 4.73
N SER A 41 6.79 8.41 3.46
CA SER A 41 5.49 8.80 2.90
C SER A 41 4.32 8.04 3.51
N SER A 42 4.50 6.77 3.88
CA SER A 42 3.48 5.96 4.54
C SER A 42 3.24 6.43 5.97
N ASP A 43 4.30 6.66 6.73
CA ASP A 43 4.27 7.08 8.14
C ASP A 43 3.74 8.52 8.28
N ALA A 44 3.98 9.36 7.27
CA ALA A 44 3.50 10.75 7.20
C ALA A 44 2.13 10.92 6.53
N ALA A 45 1.43 9.83 6.17
CA ALA A 45 0.19 9.90 5.37
C ALA A 45 -0.91 10.80 5.99
N GLY A 46 -0.93 10.92 7.32
CA GLY A 46 -1.87 11.75 8.07
C GLY A 46 -1.43 13.19 8.35
N ASP A 47 -0.18 13.57 8.03
CA ASP A 47 0.41 14.84 8.50
C ASP A 47 -0.27 16.08 7.90
N LEU A 48 -0.85 15.95 6.70
CA LEU A 48 -1.64 17.01 6.05
C LEU A 48 -2.97 17.31 6.76
N LEU A 49 -3.38 16.47 7.72
CA LEU A 49 -4.59 16.65 8.52
C LEU A 49 -4.31 17.33 9.87
N GLY A 50 -3.11 17.89 10.04
CA GLY A 50 -2.65 18.56 11.26
C GLY A 50 -1.54 17.76 11.97
N ALA A 51 -0.73 18.44 12.79
CA ALA A 51 0.34 17.80 13.53
C ALA A 51 -0.20 17.06 14.77
N GLU A 52 0.32 15.86 15.05
CA GLU A 52 0.15 15.19 16.34
C GLU A 52 1.39 15.40 17.21
N GLN A 53 1.18 15.49 18.53
CA GLN A 53 2.28 15.62 19.49
C GLN A 53 2.83 14.25 19.92
N ASP A 54 1.97 13.24 19.96
CA ASP A 54 2.34 11.88 20.35
C ASP A 54 2.59 11.02 19.10
N ALA A 55 3.69 10.28 19.10
CA ALA A 55 4.06 9.38 18.02
C ALA A 55 2.99 8.31 17.77
N PHE A 56 2.35 7.80 18.82
CA PHE A 56 1.25 6.84 18.70
C PHE A 56 0.07 7.44 17.92
N TRP A 57 -0.30 8.68 18.21
CA TRP A 57 -1.42 9.34 17.51
C TRP A 57 -1.08 9.69 16.07
N ARG A 58 0.18 10.07 15.80
CA ARG A 58 0.66 10.27 14.43
C ARG A 58 0.52 8.99 13.61
N ASP A 59 1.05 7.88 14.12
CA ASP A 59 0.99 6.57 13.47
C ASP A 59 -0.47 6.09 13.29
N HIS A 60 -1.27 6.16 14.36
CA HIS A 60 -2.67 5.77 14.31
C HIS A 60 -3.47 6.54 13.25
N LYS A 61 -3.19 7.83 13.09
CA LYS A 61 -3.81 8.68 12.07
C LYS A 61 -3.36 8.30 10.67
N SER A 62 -2.05 8.17 10.43
CA SER A 62 -1.50 7.75 9.13
C SER A 62 -2.01 6.37 8.72
N SER A 63 -2.08 5.43 9.66
CA SER A 63 -2.66 4.09 9.47
C SER A 63 -4.14 4.15 9.05
N LYS A 64 -4.94 5.05 9.63
CA LYS A 64 -6.33 5.28 9.21
C LYS A 64 -6.44 5.87 7.81
N VAL A 65 -5.58 6.81 7.44
CA VAL A 65 -5.54 7.35 6.07
C VAL A 65 -5.21 6.25 5.06
N ASN A 66 -4.20 5.43 5.35
CA ASN A 66 -3.83 4.30 4.49
C ASN A 66 -4.94 3.24 4.41
N SER A 67 -5.70 3.04 5.50
CA SER A 67 -6.88 2.17 5.52
C SER A 67 -8.00 2.70 4.62
N ILE A 68 -8.22 4.02 4.57
CA ILE A 68 -9.18 4.64 3.64
C ILE A 68 -8.71 4.43 2.20
N ARG A 69 -7.45 4.77 1.90
CA ARG A 69 -6.85 4.57 0.55
C ARG A 69 -7.05 3.15 0.05
N THR A 70 -6.72 2.15 0.89
CA THR A 70 -6.89 0.73 0.55
C THR A 70 -8.35 0.36 0.28
N LYS A 71 -9.32 1.00 0.94
CA LYS A 71 -10.76 0.69 0.75
C LYS A 71 -11.42 1.44 -0.41
N THR A 72 -10.85 2.57 -0.85
CA THR A 72 -11.48 3.45 -1.83
C THR A 72 -10.74 3.55 -3.17
N HIS A 73 -9.43 3.30 -3.20
CA HIS A 73 -8.61 3.39 -4.41
C HIS A 73 -8.42 2.06 -5.16
N LEU A 74 -9.13 0.99 -4.78
CA LEU A 74 -9.05 -0.34 -5.38
C LEU A 74 -10.33 -0.75 -6.11
#